data_AF-A0A2K5UM52-F1
#
_entry.id   AF-A0A2K5UM52-F1
#
_cell.length_a   1.000
_cell.length_b   1.000
_cell.length_c   1.000
_cell.angle_alpha   90.00
_cell.angle_beta   90.00
_cell.angle_gamma   90.00
#
_symmetry.space_group_name_H-M   'P 1'
#
loop_
_entity.id
_entity.type
_entity.pdbx_description
1 polymer ?
#
loop_
_entity_poly.entity_id
_entity_poly.type
_entity_poly.pdbx_seq_one_letter_code
_entity_poly.pdbx_strand_id
1 'polypeptide(L)'
;MNTSEFRRRGKEMVDYVANYMEGIEGRQVYPDVEPGYLRPLIPDSAPQEPDTFEDIINDIEKIIMPGVTHWHSPYFFAYFPTASSYPAMLADMLCGAIGCIGFSWAASPACTELETVMMDWLGKMLELPKAFLTENAGEGGGVIQVVATLGTTTCCSFDNLLEVGPICNKEDMWLHVDAAYAGSAFICPEFRHLLNGVEFADSFNFNPHKWLLVNFDCSAMWVKKRSDLTGAFRLDPTYLKHSHQDSGLITDYRHWQIPLGRRFRSLKMWFVFRMYGVKGLQAYIRKHVQLSHEFESLVLQDPRFEICAEVTLGLVCFRLKGSNKVNEALLQRINSAKKIHLVPCHLRDKFVLRFAICSRTVESAHVQRAWEHIKELAADVLQAERE
;
A
#
# COMPACT_ATOMS: atom_id res chain seq x y z
N MET A 1 25.38 6.68 25.66
CA MET A 1 26.48 7.33 24.88
C MET A 1 26.44 8.84 25.09
N ASN A 2 27.57 9.52 25.26
CA ASN A 2 27.63 11.00 25.36
C ASN A 2 28.20 11.63 24.07
N THR A 3 28.25 12.96 23.95
CA THR A 3 28.66 13.65 22.71
C THR A 3 30.07 13.32 22.24
N SER A 4 31.04 13.19 23.14
CA SER A 4 32.42 12.85 22.78
C SER A 4 32.50 11.46 22.19
N GLU A 5 31.79 10.51 22.79
CA GLU A 5 31.68 9.15 22.30
C GLU A 5 30.91 9.11 20.97
N PHE A 6 29.78 9.82 20.84
CA PHE A 6 29.03 9.95 19.58
C PHE A 6 29.90 10.48 18.44
N ARG A 7 30.72 11.51 18.69
CA ARG A 7 31.63 12.05 17.66
C ARG A 7 32.67 11.02 17.22
N ARG A 8 33.17 10.21 18.13
CA ARG A 8 34.14 9.17 17.81
C ARG A 8 33.48 8.03 17.02
N ARG A 9 32.37 7.49 17.53
CA ARG A 9 31.62 6.40 16.88
C ARG A 9 30.98 6.79 15.56
N GLY A 10 30.50 8.02 15.45
CA GLY A 10 29.96 8.56 14.20
C GLY A 10 31.01 8.58 13.10
N LYS A 11 32.27 8.93 13.42
CA LYS A 11 33.38 8.86 12.45
C LYS A 11 33.71 7.41 12.08
N GLU A 12 33.80 6.52 13.08
CA GLU A 12 34.02 5.08 12.83
C GLU A 12 32.94 4.50 11.91
N MET A 13 31.68 4.91 12.07
CA MET A 13 30.57 4.48 11.21
C MET A 13 30.64 5.08 9.80
N VAL A 14 31.01 6.36 9.68
CA VAL A 14 31.23 6.98 8.36
C VAL A 14 32.31 6.23 7.59
N ASP A 15 33.43 5.94 8.25
CA ASP A 15 34.53 5.17 7.65
C ASP A 15 34.07 3.75 7.26
N TYR A 16 33.29 3.09 8.13
CA TYR A 16 32.71 1.78 7.83
C TYR A 16 31.79 1.80 6.60
N VAL A 17 30.84 2.74 6.53
CA VAL A 17 29.89 2.85 5.41
C VAL A 17 30.63 3.15 4.10
N ALA A 18 31.62 4.05 4.13
CA ALA A 18 32.44 4.34 2.96
C ALA A 18 33.17 3.08 2.48
N ASN A 19 33.89 2.40 3.38
CA ASN A 19 34.61 1.16 3.06
C ASN A 19 33.66 0.05 2.56
N TYR A 20 32.47 -0.08 3.13
CA TYR A 20 31.46 -1.02 2.67
C TYR A 20 31.00 -0.70 1.24
N MET A 21 30.63 0.55 0.95
CA MET A 21 30.15 0.95 -0.38
C MET A 21 31.24 0.85 -1.45
N GLU A 22 32.49 1.17 -1.12
CA GLU A 22 33.63 1.00 -2.05
C GLU A 22 33.97 -0.48 -2.27
N GLY A 23 33.89 -1.30 -1.22
CA GLY A 23 34.19 -2.73 -1.26
C GLY A 23 33.02 -3.63 -1.65
N ILE A 24 31.83 -3.08 -1.90
CA ILE A 24 30.58 -3.84 -2.04
C ILE A 24 30.59 -4.82 -3.22
N GLU A 25 31.36 -4.51 -4.27
CA GLU A 25 31.53 -5.37 -5.44
C GLU A 25 32.13 -6.73 -5.07
N GLY A 26 33.03 -6.76 -4.08
CA GLY A 26 33.67 -7.99 -3.60
C GLY A 26 32.81 -8.84 -2.68
N ARG A 27 31.61 -8.37 -2.30
CA ARG A 27 30.69 -9.11 -1.43
C ARG A 27 29.71 -9.95 -2.24
N GLN A 28 29.31 -11.08 -1.67
CA GLN A 28 28.33 -11.97 -2.30
C GLN A 28 26.96 -11.28 -2.37
N VAL A 29 26.50 -10.96 -3.58
CA VAL A 29 25.30 -10.11 -3.78
C VAL A 29 24.04 -10.67 -3.14
N TYR A 30 23.80 -11.97 -3.30
CA TYR A 30 22.65 -12.67 -2.74
C TYR A 30 23.12 -13.62 -1.63
N PRO A 31 22.57 -13.55 -0.42
CA PRO A 31 23.09 -14.27 0.74
C PRO A 31 22.84 -15.78 0.65
N ASP A 32 23.73 -16.58 1.23
CA ASP A 32 23.63 -18.04 1.33
C ASP A 32 23.15 -18.44 2.73
N VAL A 33 21.86 -18.16 3.00
CA VAL A 33 21.23 -18.41 4.30
C VAL A 33 19.82 -18.97 4.12
N GLU A 34 19.38 -19.77 5.08
CA GLU A 34 18.03 -20.34 5.10
C GLU A 34 17.06 -19.50 5.95
N PRO A 35 15.75 -19.52 5.65
CA PRO A 35 14.75 -18.86 6.49
C PRO A 35 14.86 -19.27 7.96
N GLY A 36 14.97 -18.28 8.84
CA GLY A 36 15.13 -18.50 10.28
C GLY A 36 16.58 -18.56 10.78
N TYR A 37 17.61 -18.44 9.91
CA TYR A 37 19.03 -18.47 10.29
C TYR A 37 19.38 -17.49 11.43
N LEU A 38 18.70 -16.33 11.49
CA LEU A 38 19.02 -15.26 12.42
C LEU A 38 18.53 -15.52 13.85
N ARG A 39 17.39 -16.20 14.01
CA ARG A 39 16.76 -16.43 15.31
C ARG A 39 17.67 -17.13 16.34
N PRO A 40 18.45 -18.18 16.00
CA PRO A 40 19.36 -18.81 16.96
C PRO A 40 20.62 -17.97 17.25
N LEU A 41 20.89 -16.89 16.50
CA LEU A 41 22.07 -16.04 16.65
C LEU A 41 21.83 -14.83 17.55
N ILE A 42 20.57 -14.52 17.86
CA ILE A 42 20.18 -13.36 18.68
C ILE A 42 19.56 -13.86 20.00
N PRO A 43 19.80 -13.19 21.14
CA PRO A 43 19.13 -13.49 22.41
C PRO A 43 17.60 -13.54 22.28
N ASP A 44 16.96 -14.36 23.09
CA ASP A 44 15.50 -14.54 23.08
C ASP A 44 14.72 -13.35 23.65
N SER A 45 15.42 -12.44 24.33
CA SER A 45 14.91 -11.26 25.03
C SER A 45 15.93 -10.13 24.97
N ALA A 46 15.45 -8.88 25.13
CA ALA A 46 16.32 -7.70 25.11
C ALA A 46 17.26 -7.67 26.34
N PRO A 47 18.51 -7.19 26.18
CA PRO A 47 19.44 -7.10 27.29
C PRO A 47 18.90 -6.14 28.34
N GLN A 48 19.02 -6.52 29.62
CA GLN A 48 18.57 -5.69 30.75
C GLN A 48 19.55 -4.54 31.03
N GLU A 49 20.81 -4.74 30.69
CA GLU A 49 21.89 -3.77 30.80
C GLU A 49 22.39 -3.39 29.39
N PRO A 50 22.97 -2.20 29.20
CA PRO A 50 23.42 -1.77 27.89
C PRO A 50 24.64 -2.56 27.41
N ASP A 51 24.56 -3.11 26.20
CA ASP A 51 25.72 -3.62 25.48
C ASP A 51 26.66 -2.47 25.04
N THR A 52 27.92 -2.80 24.76
CA THR A 52 28.87 -1.81 24.25
C THR A 52 28.68 -1.60 22.74
N PHE A 53 29.18 -0.48 22.21
CA PHE A 53 29.13 -0.23 20.77
C PHE A 53 29.96 -1.25 19.98
N GLU A 54 31.09 -1.69 20.55
CA GLU A 54 31.92 -2.77 20.00
C GLU A 54 31.13 -4.06 19.84
N ASP A 55 30.36 -4.47 20.86
CA ASP A 55 29.56 -5.69 20.80
C ASP A 55 28.58 -5.61 19.61
N ILE A 56 27.89 -4.47 19.47
CA ILE A 56 26.91 -4.24 18.40
C ILE A 56 27.58 -4.26 17.01
N ILE A 57 28.69 -3.54 16.81
CA ILE A 57 29.35 -3.47 15.50
C ILE A 57 29.97 -4.82 15.10
N ASN A 58 30.50 -5.58 16.06
CA ASN A 58 31.01 -6.91 15.78
C ASN A 58 29.91 -7.84 15.28
N ASP A 59 28.71 -7.72 15.86
CA ASP A 59 27.55 -8.51 15.42
C ASP A 59 27.02 -8.09 14.04
N ILE A 60 27.22 -6.84 13.60
CA ILE A 60 26.83 -6.42 12.24
C ILE A 60 27.52 -7.28 11.18
N GLU A 61 28.85 -7.42 11.20
CA GLU A 61 29.55 -8.24 10.20
C GLU A 61 29.38 -9.74 10.42
N LYS A 62 29.29 -10.16 11.69
CA LYS A 62 29.23 -11.59 12.03
C LYS A 62 27.85 -12.20 11.81
N ILE A 63 26.80 -11.45 12.11
CA ILE A 63 25.43 -11.96 12.21
C ILE A 63 24.53 -11.36 11.13
N ILE A 64 24.65 -10.07 10.84
CA ILE A 64 23.74 -9.36 9.92
C ILE A 64 24.20 -9.45 8.47
N MET A 65 25.40 -8.98 8.15
CA MET A 65 25.91 -8.89 6.78
C MET A 65 25.86 -10.20 5.98
N PRO A 66 26.09 -11.39 6.56
CA PRO A 66 25.99 -12.66 5.83
C PRO A 66 24.58 -12.94 5.27
N GLY A 67 23.54 -12.34 5.84
CA GLY A 67 22.17 -12.44 5.37
C GLY A 67 21.66 -11.22 4.61
N VAL A 68 22.50 -10.22 4.35
CA VAL A 68 22.12 -9.02 3.59
C VAL A 68 22.22 -9.33 2.10
N THR A 69 21.16 -9.04 1.35
CA THR A 69 21.27 -8.89 -0.10
C THR A 69 21.86 -7.52 -0.41
N HIS A 70 22.98 -7.45 -1.12
CA HIS A 70 23.69 -6.20 -1.36
C HIS A 70 23.16 -5.46 -2.60
N TRP A 71 22.04 -4.74 -2.43
CA TRP A 71 21.31 -4.04 -3.50
C TRP A 71 22.11 -2.99 -4.27
N HIS A 72 23.14 -2.40 -3.66
CA HIS A 72 24.03 -1.43 -4.31
C HIS A 72 25.26 -2.07 -4.95
N SER A 73 25.38 -3.40 -4.93
CA SER A 73 26.42 -4.08 -5.69
C SER A 73 26.24 -3.80 -7.19
N PRO A 74 27.32 -3.54 -7.94
CA PRO A 74 27.24 -3.39 -9.40
C PRO A 74 26.77 -4.68 -10.10
N TYR A 75 26.74 -5.82 -9.39
CA TYR A 75 26.24 -7.09 -9.89
C TYR A 75 24.77 -7.36 -9.53
N PHE A 76 24.06 -6.41 -8.90
CA PHE A 76 22.64 -6.54 -8.58
C PHE A 76 21.76 -6.05 -9.74
N PHE A 77 21.14 -6.99 -10.46
CA PHE A 77 20.29 -6.71 -11.64
C PHE A 77 18.85 -7.26 -11.51
N ALA A 78 18.40 -7.56 -10.29
CA ALA A 78 17.17 -8.32 -10.07
C ALA A 78 15.88 -7.48 -10.20
N TYR A 79 15.94 -6.16 -9.97
CA TYR A 79 14.79 -5.26 -9.93
C TYR A 79 15.12 -3.90 -10.57
N PHE A 80 14.38 -2.86 -10.19
CA PHE A 80 14.77 -1.47 -10.42
C PHE A 80 15.78 -1.00 -9.37
N PRO A 81 16.67 -0.05 -9.72
CA PRO A 81 17.68 0.44 -8.80
C PRO A 81 17.04 1.12 -7.59
N THR A 82 17.56 0.85 -6.40
CA THR A 82 17.36 1.71 -5.24
C THR A 82 18.45 2.79 -5.27
N ALA A 83 18.05 4.05 -5.43
CA ALA A 83 19.00 5.15 -5.45
C ALA A 83 19.52 5.41 -4.02
N SER A 84 20.83 5.47 -3.86
CA SER A 84 21.51 5.86 -2.62
C SER A 84 22.74 6.68 -2.98
N SER A 85 23.04 7.70 -2.17
CA SER A 85 24.19 8.57 -2.41
C SER A 85 24.72 9.14 -1.10
N TYR A 86 26.03 9.38 -1.02
CA TYR A 86 26.64 9.96 0.18
C TYR A 86 26.00 11.31 0.60
N PRO A 87 25.63 12.23 -0.32
CA PRO A 87 24.90 13.44 0.08
C PRO A 87 23.57 13.16 0.76
N ALA A 88 22.78 12.20 0.26
CA ALA A 88 21.52 11.81 0.89
C ALA A 88 21.75 11.19 2.28
N MET A 89 22.76 10.33 2.43
CA MET A 89 23.14 9.74 3.72
C MET A 89 23.57 10.79 4.75
N LEU A 90 24.34 11.80 4.33
CA LEU A 90 24.74 12.91 5.19
C LEU A 90 23.55 13.80 5.58
N ALA A 91 22.63 14.03 4.64
CA ALA A 91 21.40 14.75 4.90
C ALA A 91 20.53 14.00 5.92
N ASP A 92 20.36 12.68 5.78
CA ASP A 92 19.62 11.85 6.74
C ASP A 92 20.28 11.84 8.13
N MET A 93 21.62 11.82 8.20
CA MET A 93 22.34 11.97 9.47
C MET A 93 22.03 13.32 10.13
N LEU A 94 21.96 14.40 9.33
CA LEU A 94 21.60 15.73 9.83
C LEU A 94 20.12 15.82 10.20
N CYS A 95 19.20 15.25 9.41
CA CYS A 95 17.78 15.15 9.74
C CYS A 95 17.57 14.43 11.07
N GLY A 96 18.27 13.31 11.27
CA GLY A 96 18.27 12.58 12.54
C GLY A 96 18.78 13.40 13.73
N ALA A 97 19.73 14.31 13.50
CA ALA A 97 20.25 15.20 14.54
C ALA A 97 19.33 16.41 14.81
N ILE A 98 18.71 16.99 13.77
CA ILE A 98 17.76 18.09 13.88
C ILE A 98 16.49 17.60 14.59
N GLY A 99 16.01 16.40 14.23
CA GLY A 99 14.86 15.75 14.86
C GLY A 99 13.62 16.64 14.91
N CYS A 100 13.46 17.54 13.94
CA CYS A 100 12.34 18.47 13.93
C CYS A 100 11.07 17.76 13.49
N ILE A 101 9.95 18.19 14.06
CA ILE A 101 8.63 17.66 13.79
C ILE A 101 7.87 18.74 13.00
N GLY A 102 7.45 18.43 11.78
CA GLY A 102 7.01 19.38 10.74
C GLY A 102 5.51 19.65 10.63
N PHE A 103 4.67 19.26 11.61
CA PHE A 103 3.20 19.27 11.52
C PHE A 103 2.56 20.63 11.19
N SER A 104 3.31 21.72 11.36
CA SER A 104 2.90 23.03 10.91
C SER A 104 4.13 23.83 10.53
N TRP A 105 3.94 24.83 9.67
CA TRP A 105 5.00 25.78 9.37
C TRP A 105 5.62 26.37 10.65
N ALA A 106 4.82 26.63 11.69
CA ALA A 106 5.33 27.15 12.96
C ALA A 106 6.16 26.11 13.76
N ALA A 107 5.94 24.81 13.57
CA ALA A 107 6.66 23.74 14.26
C ALA A 107 8.07 23.54 13.69
N SER A 108 8.23 23.68 12.37
CA SER A 108 9.55 23.71 11.73
C SER A 108 9.46 24.46 10.38
N PRO A 109 9.64 25.80 10.37
CA PRO A 109 9.51 26.59 9.17
C PRO A 109 10.42 26.11 8.04
N ALA A 110 11.67 25.77 8.40
CA ALA A 110 12.64 25.27 7.44
C ALA A 110 12.23 23.92 6.82
N CYS A 111 11.55 23.04 7.56
CA CYS A 111 11.05 21.77 7.04
C CYS A 111 9.99 22.01 5.95
N THR A 112 8.99 22.84 6.24
CA THR A 112 7.89 23.13 5.30
C THR A 112 8.35 23.93 4.08
N GLU A 113 9.14 24.98 4.29
CA GLU A 113 9.61 25.86 3.22
C GLU A 113 10.59 25.12 2.29
N LEU A 114 11.50 24.32 2.84
CA LEU A 114 12.45 23.56 2.03
C LEU A 114 11.74 22.50 1.20
N GLU A 115 10.78 21.76 1.75
CA GLU A 115 9.99 20.78 0.96
C GLU A 115 9.27 21.46 -0.20
N THR A 116 8.64 22.61 0.06
CA THR A 116 7.96 23.39 -0.97
C THR A 116 8.91 23.77 -2.11
N VAL A 117 10.09 24.31 -1.76
CA VAL A 117 11.10 24.70 -2.76
C VAL A 117 11.63 23.48 -3.52
N MET A 118 11.86 22.34 -2.84
CA MET A 118 12.34 21.11 -3.47
C MET A 118 11.31 20.49 -4.40
N MET A 119 10.03 20.49 -4.03
CA MET A 119 8.95 20.02 -4.90
C MET A 119 8.77 20.91 -6.13
N ASP A 120 8.97 22.21 -5.99
CA ASP A 120 9.01 23.13 -7.13
C ASP A 120 10.22 22.89 -8.03
N TRP A 121 11.40 22.66 -7.45
CA TRP A 121 12.60 22.30 -8.22
C TRP A 121 12.38 21.00 -8.99
N LEU A 122 11.79 19.99 -8.35
CA LEU A 122 11.46 18.72 -8.99
C LEU A 122 10.42 18.88 -10.09
N GLY A 123 9.35 19.64 -9.84
CA GLY A 123 8.35 19.94 -10.85
C GLY A 123 8.94 20.62 -12.07
N LYS A 124 9.91 21.52 -11.89
CA LYS A 124 10.67 22.14 -12.99
C LYS A 124 11.58 21.16 -13.71
N MET A 125 12.30 20.29 -12.99
CA MET A 125 13.14 19.24 -13.59
C MET A 125 12.32 18.26 -14.44
N LEU A 126 11.05 18.05 -14.08
CA LEU A 126 10.10 17.22 -14.81
C LEU A 126 9.31 18.00 -15.88
N GLU A 127 9.58 19.29 -16.05
CA GLU A 127 8.87 20.19 -16.97
C GLU A 127 7.34 20.23 -16.75
N LEU A 128 6.89 20.12 -15.50
CA LEU A 128 5.47 20.24 -15.16
C LEU A 128 4.96 21.67 -15.43
N PRO A 129 3.69 21.84 -15.86
CA PRO A 129 3.08 23.15 -16.00
C PRO A 129 3.16 23.96 -14.70
N LYS A 130 3.34 25.28 -14.81
CA LYS A 130 3.44 26.20 -13.66
C LYS A 130 2.28 26.07 -12.66
N ALA A 131 1.11 25.61 -13.11
CA ALA A 131 -0.05 25.35 -12.24
C ALA A 131 0.19 24.25 -11.19
N PHE A 132 1.24 23.44 -11.32
CA PHE A 132 1.64 22.42 -10.34
C PHE A 132 2.73 22.91 -9.37
N LEU A 133 3.29 24.11 -9.60
CA LEU A 133 4.34 24.67 -8.77
C LEU A 133 3.75 25.66 -7.77
N THR A 134 4.38 25.74 -6.62
CA THR A 134 4.03 26.66 -5.53
C THR A 134 4.49 28.08 -5.84
N GLU A 135 5.53 28.25 -6.66
CA GLU A 135 5.99 29.55 -7.13
C GLU A 135 4.88 30.32 -7.85
N ASN A 136 4.77 31.63 -7.54
CA ASN A 136 3.78 32.59 -8.07
C ASN A 136 2.41 32.63 -7.37
N ALA A 137 2.28 32.10 -6.14
CA ALA A 137 1.03 32.14 -5.38
C ALA A 137 -0.16 31.51 -6.14
N GLY A 138 0.13 30.52 -6.98
CA GLY A 138 -0.89 29.68 -7.62
C GLY A 138 -1.57 28.76 -6.61
N GLU A 139 -2.69 28.16 -7.00
CA GLU A 139 -3.45 27.23 -6.13
C GLU A 139 -2.86 25.81 -6.07
N GLY A 140 -1.81 25.54 -6.85
CA GLY A 140 -1.13 24.25 -6.89
C GLY A 140 0.10 24.18 -5.99
N GLY A 141 0.63 22.96 -5.84
CA GLY A 141 1.85 22.69 -5.10
C GLY A 141 2.11 21.19 -5.03
N GLY A 142 3.35 20.81 -4.77
CA GLY A 142 3.74 19.44 -4.49
C GLY A 142 3.93 19.23 -2.99
N VAL A 143 3.56 18.05 -2.51
CA VAL A 143 3.85 17.59 -1.15
C VAL A 143 4.44 16.19 -1.23
N ILE A 144 5.31 15.86 -0.27
CA ILE A 144 5.80 14.51 -0.08
C ILE A 144 4.82 13.79 0.86
N GLN A 145 3.83 13.07 0.30
CA GLN A 145 2.81 12.34 1.06
C GLN A 145 2.98 10.81 0.94
N VAL A 146 2.69 10.08 2.03
CA VAL A 146 2.58 8.62 2.01
C VAL A 146 1.12 8.18 1.97
N VAL A 147 0.80 7.34 0.98
CA VAL A 147 -0.49 6.63 0.87
C VAL A 147 -0.21 5.14 0.87
N ALA A 148 -0.64 4.45 1.92
CA ALA A 148 -0.57 3.00 2.01
C ALA A 148 -1.89 2.38 1.52
N THR A 149 -1.81 1.31 0.74
CA THR A 149 -2.95 0.66 0.11
C THR A 149 -3.17 -0.74 0.67
N LEU A 150 -4.40 -1.02 1.12
CA LEU A 150 -4.85 -2.34 1.54
C LEU A 150 -5.81 -2.92 0.49
N GLY A 151 -5.31 -3.84 -0.31
CA GLY A 151 -6.05 -4.44 -1.43
C GLY A 151 -5.95 -3.60 -2.71
N THR A 152 -4.74 -3.54 -3.28
CA THR A 152 -4.46 -2.80 -4.53
C THR A 152 -5.35 -3.25 -5.68
N THR A 153 -5.64 -2.34 -6.62
CA THR A 153 -6.53 -2.65 -7.76
C THR A 153 -5.98 -3.78 -8.63
N THR A 154 -4.67 -3.80 -8.87
CA THR A 154 -4.02 -4.72 -9.81
C THR A 154 -4.14 -6.18 -9.38
N CYS A 155 -3.72 -6.50 -8.15
CA CYS A 155 -3.63 -7.87 -7.67
C CYS A 155 -4.09 -8.05 -6.22
N CYS A 156 -4.75 -7.06 -5.61
CA CYS A 156 -5.19 -7.12 -4.22
C CYS A 156 -4.03 -7.35 -3.23
N SER A 157 -2.87 -6.74 -3.48
CA SER A 157 -1.75 -6.72 -2.53
C SER A 157 -2.00 -5.74 -1.37
N PHE A 158 -1.24 -5.88 -0.28
CA PHE A 158 -1.37 -5.10 0.94
C PHE A 158 -0.03 -4.50 1.32
N ASP A 159 0.03 -3.18 1.49
CA ASP A 159 1.21 -2.51 2.05
C ASP A 159 1.34 -2.84 3.55
N ASN A 160 2.57 -3.01 4.03
CA ASN A 160 2.82 -3.38 5.42
C ASN A 160 2.75 -2.13 6.33
N LEU A 161 1.59 -1.87 6.92
CA LEU A 161 1.41 -0.72 7.82
C LEU A 161 2.25 -0.81 9.10
N LEU A 162 2.65 -2.01 9.52
CA LEU A 162 3.55 -2.18 10.68
C LEU A 162 4.98 -1.71 10.37
N GLU A 163 5.37 -1.64 9.09
CA GLU A 163 6.66 -1.08 8.65
C GLU A 163 6.53 0.40 8.29
N VAL A 164 5.50 0.76 7.50
CA VAL A 164 5.29 2.14 7.02
C VAL A 164 4.83 3.06 8.16
N GLY A 165 3.93 2.59 9.01
CA GLY A 165 3.30 3.38 10.07
C GLY A 165 4.27 3.99 11.08
N PRO A 166 5.18 3.21 11.69
CA PRO A 166 6.18 3.75 12.59
C PRO A 166 7.09 4.81 11.95
N ILE A 167 7.42 4.65 10.65
CA ILE A 167 8.20 5.65 9.90
C ILE A 167 7.40 6.93 9.76
N CYS A 168 6.15 6.86 9.28
CA CYS A 168 5.30 8.04 9.15
C CYS A 168 5.12 8.78 10.49
N ASN A 169 4.85 8.05 11.58
CA ASN A 169 4.72 8.66 12.90
C ASN A 169 6.02 9.29 13.40
N LYS A 170 7.17 8.65 13.14
CA LYS A 170 8.48 9.15 13.55
C LYS A 170 8.86 10.43 12.80
N GLU A 171 8.59 10.46 11.50
CA GLU A 171 8.92 11.59 10.61
C GLU A 171 7.78 12.62 10.50
N ASP A 172 6.73 12.45 11.31
CA ASP A 172 5.54 13.33 11.35
C ASP A 172 4.88 13.54 9.98
N MET A 173 4.84 12.48 9.19
CA MET A 173 4.23 12.46 7.86
C MET A 173 2.79 11.95 7.94
N TRP A 174 1.91 12.62 7.20
CA TRP A 174 0.53 12.16 7.07
C TRP A 174 0.45 10.77 6.41
N LEU A 175 -0.06 9.78 7.15
CA LEU A 175 -0.34 8.45 6.62
C LEU A 175 -1.84 8.28 6.31
N HIS A 176 -2.16 8.22 5.02
CA HIS A 176 -3.49 7.83 4.56
C HIS A 176 -3.52 6.34 4.19
N VAL A 177 -4.54 5.61 4.65
CA VAL A 177 -4.79 4.21 4.28
C VAL A 177 -5.98 4.11 3.33
N ASP A 178 -5.71 3.73 2.08
CA ASP A 178 -6.74 3.36 1.11
C ASP A 178 -7.06 1.86 1.18
N ALA A 179 -8.20 1.53 1.79
CA ALA A 179 -8.74 0.18 1.82
C ALA A 179 -10.00 0.06 0.95
N ALA A 180 -10.09 0.80 -0.16
CA ALA A 180 -11.28 0.92 -1.01
C ALA A 180 -12.06 -0.39 -1.21
N TYR A 181 -11.37 -1.48 -1.59
CA TYR A 181 -11.96 -2.80 -1.79
C TYR A 181 -11.89 -3.65 -0.51
N ALA A 182 -10.68 -3.92 -0.01
CA ALA A 182 -10.44 -4.87 1.07
C ALA A 182 -11.00 -4.42 2.43
N GLY A 183 -11.25 -3.12 2.63
CA GLY A 183 -11.81 -2.60 3.88
C GLY A 183 -13.15 -3.20 4.28
N SER A 184 -13.93 -3.68 3.30
CA SER A 184 -15.16 -4.43 3.60
C SER A 184 -14.87 -5.74 4.33
N ALA A 185 -13.76 -6.43 4.01
CA ALA A 185 -13.39 -7.71 4.59
C ALA A 185 -13.07 -7.65 6.09
N PHE A 186 -12.67 -6.49 6.60
CA PHE A 186 -12.26 -6.34 8.01
C PHE A 186 -13.41 -6.42 9.01
N ILE A 187 -14.66 -6.52 8.55
CA ILE A 187 -15.79 -6.92 9.41
C ILE A 187 -15.66 -8.39 9.85
N CYS A 188 -14.95 -9.23 9.09
CA CYS A 188 -14.64 -10.62 9.40
C CYS A 188 -13.34 -10.67 10.23
N PRO A 189 -13.37 -11.20 11.47
CA PRO A 189 -12.19 -11.23 12.33
C PRO A 189 -10.95 -11.88 11.70
N GLU A 190 -11.14 -12.94 10.90
CA GLU A 190 -10.06 -13.68 10.25
C GLU A 190 -9.27 -12.85 9.22
N PHE A 191 -9.82 -11.76 8.68
CA PHE A 191 -9.14 -10.88 7.72
C PHE A 191 -8.55 -9.62 8.37
N ARG A 192 -8.77 -9.39 9.68
CA ARG A 192 -8.32 -8.15 10.35
C ARG A 192 -6.81 -8.04 10.50
N HIS A 193 -6.08 -9.15 10.42
CA HIS A 193 -4.63 -9.12 10.45
C HIS A 193 -4.03 -8.30 9.29
N LEU A 194 -4.75 -8.20 8.16
CA LEU A 194 -4.38 -7.37 7.00
C LEU A 194 -4.53 -5.86 7.27
N LEU A 195 -5.10 -5.47 8.42
CA LEU A 195 -5.28 -4.09 8.87
C LEU A 195 -4.33 -3.75 10.05
N ASN A 196 -3.49 -4.68 10.51
CA ASN A 196 -2.55 -4.42 11.60
C ASN A 196 -1.63 -3.24 11.25
N GLY A 197 -1.47 -2.28 12.17
CA GLY A 197 -0.75 -1.03 11.92
C GLY A 197 -1.64 0.15 11.52
N VAL A 198 -2.95 -0.03 11.34
CA VAL A 198 -3.88 1.08 11.06
C VAL A 198 -3.90 2.15 12.16
N GLU A 199 -3.52 1.80 13.39
CA GLU A 199 -3.38 2.72 14.51
C GLU A 199 -2.38 3.85 14.22
N PHE A 200 -1.42 3.64 13.30
CA PHE A 200 -0.50 4.67 12.85
C PHE A 200 -1.18 5.68 11.91
N ALA A 201 -2.19 5.26 11.13
CA ALA A 201 -2.81 6.10 10.10
C ALA A 201 -3.52 7.35 10.65
N ASP A 202 -3.38 8.47 9.94
CA ASP A 202 -4.10 9.72 10.21
C ASP A 202 -5.49 9.73 9.59
N SER A 203 -5.65 9.01 8.48
CA SER A 203 -6.95 8.79 7.85
C SER A 203 -7.06 7.43 7.18
N PHE A 204 -8.29 6.93 7.09
CA PHE A 204 -8.62 5.62 6.55
C PHE A 204 -9.89 5.72 5.72
N ASN A 205 -9.94 5.08 4.55
CA ASN A 205 -11.18 4.94 3.80
C ASN A 205 -11.44 3.51 3.34
N PHE A 206 -12.71 3.19 3.13
CA PHE A 206 -13.12 2.08 2.28
C PHE A 206 -14.46 2.37 1.60
N ASN A 207 -14.82 1.55 0.61
CA ASN A 207 -16.05 1.73 -0.16
C ASN A 207 -17.09 0.65 0.12
N PRO A 208 -18.12 0.92 0.96
CA PRO A 208 -19.28 0.04 1.09
C PRO A 208 -19.94 -0.32 -0.26
N HIS A 209 -19.82 0.56 -1.25
CA HIS A 209 -20.37 0.30 -2.59
C HIS A 209 -19.58 -0.68 -3.45
N LYS A 210 -18.37 -1.05 -3.05
CA LYS A 210 -17.60 -2.07 -3.76
C LYS A 210 -18.02 -3.46 -3.30
N TRP A 211 -17.97 -3.73 -1.99
CA TRP A 211 -18.07 -5.11 -1.49
C TRP A 211 -18.83 -5.24 -0.15
N LEU A 212 -19.70 -4.29 0.18
CA LEU A 212 -20.55 -4.32 1.38
C LEU A 212 -22.04 -4.16 1.06
N LEU A 213 -22.46 -4.51 -0.16
CA LEU A 213 -23.86 -4.55 -0.61
C LEU A 213 -24.64 -3.22 -0.55
N VAL A 214 -23.94 -2.08 -0.45
CA VAL A 214 -24.55 -0.74 -0.56
C VAL A 214 -24.46 -0.29 -2.01
N ASN A 215 -25.50 0.27 -2.62
CA ASN A 215 -25.40 0.76 -4.00
C ASN A 215 -24.55 2.03 -4.09
N PHE A 216 -23.95 2.29 -5.26
CA PHE A 216 -23.23 3.54 -5.55
C PHE A 216 -24.14 4.77 -5.40
N ASP A 217 -23.68 5.92 -4.90
CA ASP A 217 -22.36 6.26 -4.35
C ASP A 217 -22.29 6.01 -2.83
N CYS A 218 -21.26 5.33 -2.33
CA CYS A 218 -21.06 5.17 -0.87
C CYS A 218 -19.61 4.88 -0.50
N SER A 219 -18.84 5.93 -0.20
CA SER A 219 -17.48 5.83 0.35
C SER A 219 -17.50 6.29 1.81
N ALA A 220 -16.79 5.59 2.67
CA ALA A 220 -16.68 5.92 4.08
C ALA A 220 -15.23 6.27 4.41
N MET A 221 -15.03 7.39 5.11
CA MET A 221 -13.73 7.91 5.48
C MET A 221 -13.75 8.26 6.97
N TRP A 222 -12.65 7.95 7.63
CA TRP A 222 -12.35 8.33 9.01
C TRP A 222 -11.07 9.15 9.00
N VAL A 223 -11.02 10.16 9.88
CA VAL A 223 -9.79 10.90 10.20
C VAL A 223 -9.59 10.81 11.70
N LYS A 224 -8.35 10.59 12.14
CA LYS A 224 -7.99 10.44 13.56
C LYS A 224 -8.23 11.75 14.31
N LYS A 225 -7.90 12.88 13.69
CA LYS A 225 -8.07 14.22 14.25
C LYS A 225 -8.92 15.10 13.33
N ARG A 226 -10.18 15.28 13.72
CA ARG A 226 -11.20 16.00 12.93
C ARG A 226 -10.75 17.39 12.46
N SER A 227 -9.98 18.10 13.27
CA SER A 227 -9.56 19.48 12.99
C SER A 227 -8.71 19.59 11.75
N ASP A 228 -7.98 18.53 11.40
CA ASP A 228 -7.07 18.55 10.25
C ASP A 228 -7.86 18.55 8.93
N LEU A 229 -9.07 17.97 8.95
CA LEU A 229 -10.01 18.05 7.82
C LEU A 229 -10.89 19.30 7.90
N THR A 230 -11.50 19.57 9.06
CA THR A 230 -12.47 20.67 9.19
C THR A 230 -11.81 22.05 9.15
N GLY A 231 -10.53 22.15 9.54
CA GLY A 231 -9.76 23.39 9.44
C GLY A 231 -9.49 23.79 7.99
N ALA A 232 -9.25 22.80 7.13
CA ALA A 232 -9.03 23.01 5.70
C ALA A 232 -10.32 23.41 4.95
N PHE A 233 -11.47 22.83 5.32
CA PHE A 233 -12.75 23.04 4.61
C PHE A 233 -13.78 23.89 5.38
N ARG A 234 -13.32 24.73 6.31
CA ARG A 234 -14.23 25.54 7.13
C ARG A 234 -14.99 26.56 6.28
N LEU A 235 -16.32 26.61 6.43
CA LEU A 235 -17.20 27.53 5.70
C LEU A 235 -18.40 27.96 6.57
N ASP A 236 -18.35 29.19 7.11
CA ASP A 236 -19.33 29.68 8.10
C ASP A 236 -20.04 30.99 7.70
N PRO A 237 -20.76 31.02 6.56
CA PRO A 237 -21.58 32.17 6.22
C PRO A 237 -22.77 32.30 7.19
N THR A 238 -23.19 33.53 7.46
CA THR A 238 -24.23 33.86 8.45
C THR A 238 -25.53 33.08 8.26
N TYR A 239 -25.93 32.80 7.02
CA TYR A 239 -27.17 32.08 6.70
C TYR A 239 -27.13 30.56 6.99
N LEU A 240 -25.96 30.00 7.30
CA LEU A 240 -25.81 28.59 7.69
C LEU A 240 -25.59 28.39 9.20
N LYS A 241 -25.60 29.47 9.99
CA LYS A 241 -25.41 29.41 11.44
C LYS A 241 -26.65 28.85 12.14
N HIS A 242 -26.43 28.11 13.23
CA HIS A 242 -27.50 27.60 14.08
C HIS A 242 -27.04 27.50 15.54
N SER A 243 -28.01 27.39 16.46
CA SER A 243 -27.79 27.42 17.92
C SER A 243 -26.96 26.27 18.49
N HIS A 244 -26.63 25.26 17.70
CA HIS A 244 -25.91 24.07 18.14
C HIS A 244 -24.52 23.93 17.52
N GLN A 245 -24.10 24.84 16.63
CA GLN A 245 -22.83 24.72 15.88
C GLN A 245 -21.61 24.69 16.84
N ASP A 246 -21.67 25.45 17.94
CA ASP A 246 -20.60 25.58 18.93
C ASP A 246 -20.78 24.64 20.13
N SER A 247 -21.84 23.81 20.13
CA SER A 247 -22.13 22.90 21.24
C SER A 247 -21.16 21.72 21.34
N GLY A 248 -20.43 21.42 20.26
CA GLY A 248 -19.58 20.24 20.14
C GLY A 248 -20.35 18.91 20.03
N LEU A 249 -21.69 18.93 20.18
CA LEU A 249 -22.55 17.73 20.15
C LEU A 249 -22.88 17.25 18.73
N ILE A 250 -22.80 18.15 17.75
CA ILE A 250 -23.17 17.89 16.36
C ILE A 250 -21.97 18.12 15.45
N THR A 251 -21.91 17.34 14.37
CA THR A 251 -20.90 17.49 13.32
C THR A 251 -21.58 18.01 12.05
N ASP A 252 -21.20 19.22 11.65
CA ASP A 252 -21.57 19.76 10.34
C ASP A 252 -20.71 19.15 9.24
N TYR A 253 -21.23 18.11 8.60
CA TYR A 253 -20.53 17.39 7.53
C TYR A 253 -20.18 18.26 6.31
N ARG A 254 -20.70 19.49 6.20
CA ARG A 254 -20.25 20.45 5.18
C ARG A 254 -18.76 20.79 5.30
N HIS A 255 -18.18 20.67 6.49
CA HIS A 255 -16.75 20.89 6.74
C HIS A 255 -15.90 19.63 6.54
N TRP A 256 -16.52 18.51 6.17
CA TRP A 256 -15.87 17.20 6.02
C TRP A 256 -15.82 16.74 4.56
N GLN A 257 -16.24 17.60 3.63
CA GLN A 257 -16.36 17.27 2.22
C GLN A 257 -16.20 18.53 1.39
N ILE A 258 -15.86 18.36 0.11
CA ILE A 258 -15.71 19.46 -0.85
C ILE A 258 -17.03 20.21 -1.12
N PRO A 259 -18.15 19.55 -1.48
CA PRO A 259 -19.39 20.27 -1.79
C PRO A 259 -20.14 20.72 -0.52
N LEU A 260 -20.92 21.80 -0.61
CA LEU A 260 -21.79 22.23 0.50
C LEU A 260 -22.92 21.23 0.78
N GLY A 261 -23.68 20.85 -0.26
CA GLY A 261 -24.84 19.97 -0.13
C GLY A 261 -24.45 18.48 -0.06
N ARG A 262 -25.30 17.66 0.57
CA ARG A 262 -25.15 16.20 0.58
C ARG A 262 -26.48 15.45 0.55
N ARG A 263 -26.47 14.28 -0.07
CA ARG A 263 -27.59 13.32 -0.04
C ARG A 263 -27.62 12.57 1.30
N PHE A 264 -28.76 12.00 1.66
CA PHE A 264 -28.93 11.15 2.85
C PHE A 264 -28.35 9.74 2.65
N ARG A 265 -27.03 9.66 2.38
CA ARG A 265 -26.33 8.41 2.03
C ARG A 265 -26.34 7.35 3.13
N SER A 266 -26.41 7.76 4.40
CA SER A 266 -26.42 6.84 5.54
C SER A 266 -27.71 6.01 5.63
N LEU A 267 -28.82 6.45 5.01
CA LEU A 267 -30.08 5.72 5.05
C LEU A 267 -29.96 4.32 4.41
N LYS A 268 -29.33 4.23 3.23
CA LYS A 268 -29.10 2.92 2.57
C LYS A 268 -28.15 2.02 3.35
N MET A 269 -27.13 2.58 4.01
CA MET A 269 -26.25 1.81 4.91
C MET A 269 -27.05 1.24 6.09
N TRP A 270 -27.90 2.07 6.71
CA TRP A 270 -28.74 1.67 7.83
C TRP A 270 -29.67 0.49 7.46
N PHE A 271 -30.31 0.54 6.28
CA PHE A 271 -31.12 -0.57 5.77
C PHE A 271 -30.29 -1.84 5.60
N VAL A 272 -29.16 -1.77 4.88
CA VAL A 272 -28.30 -2.94 4.63
C VAL A 272 -27.82 -3.55 5.95
N PHE A 273 -27.33 -2.74 6.89
CA PHE A 273 -26.78 -3.24 8.15
C PHE A 273 -27.85 -3.89 9.04
N ARG A 274 -29.07 -3.32 9.08
CA ARG A 274 -30.16 -3.89 9.87
C ARG A 274 -30.77 -5.14 9.24
N MET A 275 -30.89 -5.18 7.91
CA MET A 275 -31.56 -6.28 7.21
C MET A 275 -30.67 -7.51 7.07
N TYR A 276 -29.37 -7.34 6.79
CA TYR A 276 -28.44 -8.46 6.71
C TYR A 276 -27.84 -8.85 8.06
N GLY A 277 -27.65 -7.87 8.95
CA GLY A 277 -26.87 -8.04 10.17
C GLY A 277 -25.39 -8.31 9.89
N VAL A 278 -24.55 -8.16 10.92
CA VAL A 278 -23.09 -8.39 10.80
C VAL A 278 -22.78 -9.81 10.33
N LYS A 279 -23.47 -10.83 10.86
CA LYS A 279 -23.27 -12.23 10.46
C LYS A 279 -23.60 -12.48 8.99
N GLY A 280 -24.66 -11.87 8.46
CA GLY A 280 -25.03 -12.01 7.06
C GLY A 280 -24.01 -11.36 6.12
N LEU A 281 -23.52 -10.16 6.48
CA LEU A 281 -22.47 -9.48 5.72
C LEU A 281 -21.13 -10.24 5.78
N GLN A 282 -20.76 -10.79 6.94
CA GLN A 282 -19.58 -11.64 7.07
C GLN A 282 -19.70 -12.91 6.22
N ALA A 283 -20.86 -13.58 6.23
CA ALA A 283 -21.11 -14.75 5.41
C ALA A 283 -21.02 -14.43 3.90
N TYR A 284 -21.51 -13.25 3.48
CA TYR A 284 -21.39 -12.77 2.11
C TYR A 284 -19.92 -12.63 1.67
N ILE A 285 -19.08 -12.00 2.50
CA ILE A 285 -17.65 -11.84 2.20
C ILE A 285 -16.94 -13.21 2.18
N ARG A 286 -17.17 -14.04 3.21
CA ARG A 286 -16.61 -15.40 3.29
C ARG A 286 -16.97 -16.23 2.06
N LYS A 287 -18.20 -16.15 1.57
CA LYS A 287 -18.63 -16.83 0.35
C LYS A 287 -17.81 -16.37 -0.87
N HIS A 288 -17.61 -15.06 -1.04
CA HIS A 288 -16.82 -14.56 -2.16
C HIS A 288 -15.36 -15.01 -2.09
N VAL A 289 -14.76 -15.02 -0.89
CA VAL A 289 -13.39 -15.52 -0.68
C VAL A 289 -13.31 -17.04 -0.89
N GLN A 290 -14.30 -17.80 -0.44
CA GLN A 290 -14.39 -19.23 -0.73
C GLN A 290 -14.44 -19.50 -2.24
N LEU A 291 -15.23 -18.73 -2.99
CA LEU A 291 -15.38 -18.89 -4.44
C LEU A 291 -14.12 -18.48 -5.22
N SER A 292 -13.35 -17.50 -4.73
CA SER A 292 -12.06 -17.17 -5.35
C SER A 292 -11.03 -18.28 -5.11
N HIS A 293 -10.97 -18.86 -3.92
CA HIS A 293 -10.12 -20.04 -3.66
C HIS A 293 -10.59 -21.31 -4.41
N GLU A 294 -11.91 -21.46 -4.66
CA GLU A 294 -12.41 -22.51 -5.55
C GLU A 294 -11.86 -22.30 -6.98
N PHE A 295 -11.93 -21.08 -7.51
CA PHE A 295 -11.36 -20.75 -8.81
C PHE A 295 -9.83 -20.92 -8.85
N GLU A 296 -9.13 -20.49 -7.81
CA GLU A 296 -7.68 -20.71 -7.65
C GLU A 296 -7.32 -22.20 -7.75
N SER A 297 -8.02 -23.06 -7.01
CA SER A 297 -7.82 -24.50 -7.05
C SER A 297 -8.06 -25.07 -8.45
N LEU A 298 -9.09 -24.60 -9.16
CA LEU A 298 -9.37 -25.00 -10.54
C LEU A 298 -8.24 -24.60 -11.51
N VAL A 299 -7.68 -23.40 -11.35
CA VAL A 299 -6.54 -22.92 -12.16
C VAL A 299 -5.29 -23.76 -11.89
N LEU A 300 -4.99 -24.04 -10.62
CA LEU A 300 -3.81 -24.82 -10.23
C LEU A 300 -3.85 -26.28 -10.71
N GLN A 301 -5.05 -26.85 -10.91
CA GLN A 301 -5.23 -28.19 -11.46
C GLN A 301 -4.93 -28.28 -12.96
N ASP A 302 -4.92 -27.17 -13.69
CA ASP A 302 -4.60 -27.16 -15.12
C ASP A 302 -3.14 -26.70 -15.33
N PRO A 303 -2.24 -27.61 -15.76
CA PRO A 303 -0.81 -27.33 -15.84
C PRO A 303 -0.45 -26.24 -16.86
N ARG A 304 -1.38 -25.88 -17.75
CA ARG A 304 -1.22 -24.81 -18.75
C ARG A 304 -1.25 -23.42 -18.13
N PHE A 305 -1.81 -23.27 -16.93
CA PHE A 305 -1.98 -21.99 -16.26
C PHE A 305 -1.03 -21.82 -15.06
N GLU A 306 -0.89 -20.58 -14.61
CA GLU A 306 -0.20 -20.20 -13.37
C GLU A 306 -0.98 -19.10 -12.63
N ILE A 307 -0.97 -19.16 -11.30
CA ILE A 307 -1.41 -18.07 -10.42
C ILE A 307 -0.28 -17.06 -10.31
N CYS A 308 -0.60 -15.77 -10.49
CA CYS A 308 0.38 -14.70 -10.64
C CYS A 308 0.55 -13.83 -9.39
N ALA A 309 -0.36 -13.95 -8.41
CA ALA A 309 -0.30 -13.27 -7.12
C ALA A 309 -1.06 -14.10 -6.08
N GLU A 310 -0.71 -13.95 -4.80
CA GLU A 310 -1.42 -14.60 -3.69
C GLU A 310 -2.92 -14.24 -3.73
N VAL A 311 -3.78 -15.26 -3.62
CA VAL A 311 -5.23 -15.07 -3.57
C VAL A 311 -5.65 -14.82 -2.12
N THR A 312 -5.67 -13.56 -1.70
CA THR A 312 -6.01 -13.20 -0.31
C THR A 312 -7.53 -13.03 -0.09
N LEU A 313 -8.23 -12.48 -1.08
CA LEU A 313 -9.65 -12.12 -1.00
C LEU A 313 -10.38 -12.54 -2.29
N GLY A 314 -11.37 -11.79 -2.76
CA GLY A 314 -12.23 -12.15 -3.90
C GLY A 314 -11.63 -11.90 -5.29
N LEU A 315 -10.31 -11.80 -5.44
CA LEU A 315 -9.62 -11.58 -6.72
C LEU A 315 -8.56 -12.66 -6.95
N VAL A 316 -8.62 -13.30 -8.13
CA VAL A 316 -7.58 -14.22 -8.59
C VAL A 316 -6.88 -13.63 -9.81
N CYS A 317 -5.56 -13.54 -9.76
CA CYS A 317 -4.71 -13.13 -10.86
C CYS A 317 -4.06 -14.36 -11.48
N PHE A 318 -4.36 -14.65 -12.74
CA PHE A 318 -3.91 -15.88 -13.40
C PHE A 318 -3.56 -15.63 -14.86
N ARG A 319 -2.78 -16.53 -15.46
CA ARG A 319 -2.44 -16.48 -16.88
C ARG A 319 -2.13 -17.88 -17.42
N LEU A 320 -2.22 -18.05 -18.73
CA LEU A 320 -1.56 -19.14 -19.43
C LEU A 320 -0.05 -18.96 -19.32
N LYS A 321 0.66 -20.06 -19.03
CA LYS A 321 2.12 -20.10 -19.13
C LYS A 321 2.53 -19.84 -20.58
N GLY A 322 3.57 -19.02 -20.76
CA GLY A 322 4.04 -18.59 -22.07
C GLY A 322 4.02 -17.08 -22.24
N SER A 323 3.80 -16.64 -23.48
CA SER A 323 3.93 -15.23 -23.87
C SER A 323 2.73 -14.37 -23.42
N ASN A 324 2.93 -13.05 -23.37
CA ASN A 324 1.82 -12.11 -23.15
C ASN A 324 0.81 -12.14 -24.30
N LYS A 325 1.26 -12.37 -25.53
CA LYS A 325 0.39 -12.45 -26.72
C LYS A 325 -0.66 -13.55 -26.59
N VAL A 326 -0.30 -14.71 -26.05
CA VAL A 326 -1.26 -15.81 -25.76
C VAL A 326 -2.36 -15.35 -24.82
N ASN A 327 -1.99 -14.61 -23.78
CA ASN A 327 -2.92 -14.16 -22.76
C ASN A 327 -3.81 -13.00 -23.25
N GLU A 328 -3.26 -12.11 -24.06
CA GLU A 328 -4.03 -11.09 -24.79
C GLU A 328 -5.06 -11.74 -25.73
N ALA A 329 -4.64 -12.75 -26.50
CA ALA A 329 -5.52 -13.49 -27.39
C ALA A 329 -6.62 -14.25 -26.62
N LEU A 330 -6.26 -14.91 -25.50
CA LEU A 330 -7.23 -15.57 -24.63
C LEU A 330 -8.25 -14.58 -24.08
N LEU A 331 -7.81 -13.45 -23.54
CA LEU A 331 -8.72 -12.43 -23.03
C LEU A 331 -9.65 -11.89 -24.13
N GLN A 332 -9.11 -11.63 -25.33
CA GLN A 332 -9.90 -11.15 -26.46
C GLN A 332 -10.98 -12.17 -26.83
N ARG A 333 -10.66 -13.47 -26.88
CA ARG A 333 -11.65 -14.52 -27.16
C ARG A 333 -12.70 -14.64 -26.07
N ILE A 334 -12.30 -14.61 -24.79
CA ILE A 334 -13.23 -14.64 -23.64
C ILE A 334 -14.27 -13.51 -23.75
N ASN A 335 -13.80 -12.27 -23.95
CA ASN A 335 -14.68 -11.11 -24.02
C ASN A 335 -15.51 -11.09 -25.31
N SER A 336 -14.97 -11.56 -26.43
CA SER A 336 -15.70 -11.65 -27.71
C SER A 336 -16.81 -12.69 -27.69
N ALA A 337 -16.64 -13.78 -26.92
CA ALA A 337 -17.68 -14.79 -26.71
C ALA A 337 -18.86 -14.27 -25.88
N LYS A 338 -18.71 -13.15 -25.17
CA LYS A 338 -19.76 -12.45 -24.39
C LYS A 338 -20.48 -13.31 -23.34
N LYS A 339 -19.92 -14.46 -22.95
CA LYS A 339 -20.47 -15.33 -21.88
C LYS A 339 -20.01 -14.89 -20.49
N ILE A 340 -18.76 -14.45 -20.39
CA ILE A 340 -18.17 -13.84 -19.20
C ILE A 340 -17.36 -12.62 -19.62
N HIS A 341 -17.03 -11.75 -18.66
CA HIS A 341 -16.20 -10.58 -18.91
C HIS A 341 -15.04 -10.54 -17.91
N LEU A 342 -13.82 -10.42 -18.43
CA LEU A 342 -12.61 -10.24 -17.65
C LEU A 342 -11.86 -9.00 -18.12
N VAL A 343 -11.03 -8.46 -17.24
CA VAL A 343 -10.10 -7.37 -17.55
C VAL A 343 -8.68 -7.81 -17.19
N PRO A 344 -7.64 -7.32 -17.89
CA PRO A 344 -6.28 -7.67 -17.57
C PRO A 344 -5.66 -6.72 -16.54
N CYS A 345 -4.47 -7.07 -16.10
CA CYS A 345 -3.48 -6.14 -15.57
C CYS A 345 -2.06 -6.57 -15.98
N HIS A 346 -1.08 -5.76 -15.63
CA HIS A 346 0.33 -6.14 -15.74
C HIS A 346 0.92 -6.32 -14.35
N LEU A 347 1.58 -7.45 -14.12
CA LEU A 347 2.41 -7.70 -12.94
C LEU A 347 3.86 -7.75 -13.40
N ARG A 348 4.58 -6.65 -13.17
CA ARG A 348 5.87 -6.36 -13.82
C ARG A 348 5.69 -6.40 -15.35
N ASP A 349 6.41 -7.28 -16.02
CA ASP A 349 6.39 -7.50 -17.47
C ASP A 349 5.35 -8.53 -17.93
N LYS A 350 4.60 -9.17 -17.01
CA LYS A 350 3.61 -10.21 -17.36
C LYS A 350 2.22 -9.63 -17.54
N PHE A 351 1.58 -9.94 -18.68
CA PHE A 351 0.15 -9.73 -18.90
C PHE A 351 -0.66 -10.82 -18.18
N VAL A 352 -1.59 -10.40 -17.32
CA VAL A 352 -2.30 -11.25 -16.36
C VAL A 352 -3.80 -11.01 -16.48
N LEU A 353 -4.61 -12.06 -16.44
CA LEU A 353 -6.08 -11.97 -16.41
C LEU A 353 -6.55 -11.90 -14.95
N ARG A 354 -7.58 -11.08 -14.69
CA ARG A 354 -8.16 -10.89 -13.36
C ARG A 354 -9.55 -11.49 -13.29
N PHE A 355 -9.73 -12.48 -12.42
CA PHE A 355 -11.01 -13.09 -12.09
C PHE A 355 -11.51 -12.56 -10.74
N ALA A 356 -12.40 -11.57 -10.77
CA ALA A 356 -12.97 -10.95 -9.58
C ALA A 356 -14.38 -11.48 -9.28
N ILE A 357 -14.61 -11.93 -8.05
CA ILE A 357 -15.93 -12.38 -7.59
C ILE A 357 -16.78 -11.15 -7.21
N CYS A 358 -17.63 -10.70 -8.15
CA CYS A 358 -18.35 -9.43 -8.03
C CYS A 358 -19.83 -9.58 -7.61
N SER A 359 -20.59 -10.44 -8.27
CA SER A 359 -22.06 -10.45 -8.14
C SER A 359 -22.53 -10.99 -6.79
N ARG A 360 -23.56 -10.37 -6.20
CA ARG A 360 -24.22 -10.86 -4.98
C ARG A 360 -24.78 -12.28 -5.11
N THR A 361 -25.16 -12.67 -6.33
CA THR A 361 -25.82 -13.96 -6.63
C THR A 361 -24.87 -14.98 -7.26
N VAL A 362 -23.56 -14.74 -7.21
CA VAL A 362 -22.57 -15.71 -7.70
C VAL A 362 -22.58 -16.96 -6.82
N GLU A 363 -22.36 -18.11 -7.45
CA GLU A 363 -22.39 -19.45 -6.85
C GLU A 363 -21.28 -20.29 -7.47
N SER A 364 -20.89 -21.40 -6.84
CA SER A 364 -19.88 -22.33 -7.34
C SER A 364 -20.15 -22.76 -8.80
N ALA A 365 -21.41 -23.08 -9.14
CA ALA A 365 -21.79 -23.43 -10.51
C ALA A 365 -21.51 -22.33 -11.56
N HIS A 366 -21.48 -21.05 -11.16
CA HIS A 366 -21.07 -19.96 -12.05
C HIS A 366 -19.55 -19.94 -12.24
N VAL A 367 -18.79 -20.15 -11.16
CA VAL A 367 -17.32 -20.23 -11.19
C VAL A 367 -16.86 -21.40 -12.05
N GLN A 368 -17.42 -22.59 -11.84
CA GLN A 368 -17.09 -23.78 -12.63
C GLN A 368 -17.41 -23.58 -14.11
N ARG A 369 -18.59 -23.06 -14.45
CA ARG A 369 -18.94 -22.77 -15.85
C ARG A 369 -18.04 -21.72 -16.49
N ALA A 370 -17.64 -20.70 -15.75
CA ALA A 370 -16.69 -19.70 -16.23
C ALA A 370 -15.31 -20.34 -16.48
N TRP A 371 -14.85 -21.21 -15.59
CA TRP A 371 -13.59 -21.93 -15.74
C TRP A 371 -13.60 -22.90 -16.92
N GLU A 372 -14.64 -23.72 -17.09
CA GLU A 372 -14.78 -24.60 -18.26
C GLU A 372 -14.71 -23.78 -19.55
N HIS A 373 -15.42 -22.65 -19.61
CA HIS A 373 -15.37 -21.76 -20.77
C HIS A 373 -13.97 -21.18 -21.03
N ILE A 374 -13.22 -20.82 -19.97
CA ILE A 374 -11.82 -20.35 -20.09
C ILE A 374 -10.93 -21.47 -20.62
N LYS A 375 -11.06 -22.71 -20.12
CA LYS A 375 -10.27 -23.87 -20.55
C LYS A 375 -10.49 -24.24 -22.01
N GLU A 376 -11.75 -24.20 -22.47
CA GLU A 376 -12.12 -24.43 -23.87
C GLU A 376 -11.43 -23.40 -24.77
N LEU A 377 -11.62 -22.11 -24.49
CA LEU A 377 -11.01 -21.04 -25.29
C LEU A 377 -9.48 -21.05 -25.23
N ALA A 378 -8.90 -21.44 -24.10
CA ALA A 378 -7.46 -21.61 -23.97
C ALA A 378 -6.92 -22.76 -24.83
N ALA A 379 -7.67 -23.86 -24.98
CA ALA A 379 -7.28 -24.92 -25.91
C ALA A 379 -7.25 -24.41 -27.34
N ASP A 380 -8.25 -23.63 -27.75
CA ASP A 380 -8.32 -23.06 -29.11
C ASP A 380 -7.20 -22.04 -29.38
N VAL A 381 -6.81 -21.24 -28.39
CA VAL A 381 -5.68 -20.29 -28.53
C VAL A 381 -4.36 -21.04 -28.66
N LEU A 382 -4.12 -22.04 -27.82
CA LEU A 382 -2.88 -22.82 -27.85
C LEU A 382 -2.75 -23.71 -29.08
N GLN A 383 -3.86 -24.14 -29.68
CA GLN A 383 -3.83 -24.82 -30.98
C GLN A 383 -3.45 -23.85 -32.10
N ALA A 384 -4.05 -22.65 -32.13
CA ALA A 384 -3.77 -21.63 -33.15
C ALA A 384 -2.33 -21.05 -33.08
N GLU A 385 -1.60 -21.24 -31.98
CA GLU A 385 -0.16 -20.91 -31.91
C GLU A 385 0.75 -21.98 -32.52
N ARG A 386 0.25 -23.21 -32.70
CA ARG A 386 1.03 -24.33 -33.26
C ARG A 386 0.88 -24.44 -34.78
N GLU A 387 -0.16 -23.83 -35.33
CA GLU A 387 -0.42 -23.66 -36.76
C GLU A 387 0.20 -22.36 -37.26
#